data_AF-A0A523S581-F1
#
_entry.id   AF-A0A523S581-F1
#
_cell.length_a   1.000
_cell.length_b   1.000
_cell.length_c   1.000
_cell.angle_alpha   90.00
_cell.angle_beta   90.00
_cell.angle_gamma   90.00
#
_symmetry.space_group_name_H-M   'P 1'
#
loop_
_entity.id
_entity.type
_entity.pdbx_description
1 polymer ?
#
loop_
_entity_poly.entity_id
_entity_poly.type
_entity_poly.pdbx_seq_one_letter_code
_entity_poly.pdbx_strand_id
1 'polypeptide(L)'
;MKAVTWILRILSTATFTYMAYLVYMALDESSAWGWSAPYDFVVTVFHLLSLLAFFLSVLIMNGLTAAIFGGQLPDQTVAWLYNTLVLKFWNLQPYGVDGPISDVNLVFESFQMDLIGVMMSLWDNTFSFLFFLLAGLGVALFLQSLVRMNHKFSGGAFLSIQSILIIGAFRGLTVPNFTVFPIDIIAFLTSSPQILALVSFAYLEFSYQMIYSHSVGKPVEDREETLKTQLLALRQATRKQDAIERGEKVRTTAMSRASGATAFSFLREAIERKMFGGTEALENIDAVSDVRRLQHFVDGVLLSDPNAREELTAKAAAPSESYVIGSTITGSAMRFLGVVIISFLMMSPALFVSMMSLPPGVEYSAELLELEFILIFLLPVSLLFVFVSVVIGWFSRREEVEVVELTNEEKEAIKKRRAELRKKKKVAVNARRARKKAKKKRKAKEERDEWDKALEDTYKR
;
A
#
# COMPACT_ATOMS: atom_id res chain seq x y z
N MET A 1 -13.98 -0.57 12.36
CA MET A 1 -12.97 -0.15 11.38
C MET A 1 -13.31 -0.58 9.95
N LYS A 2 -13.75 -1.82 9.70
CA LYS A 2 -14.12 -2.31 8.35
C LYS A 2 -15.10 -1.40 7.60
N ALA A 3 -16.13 -0.90 8.30
CA ALA A 3 -17.12 0.00 7.70
C ALA A 3 -16.50 1.33 7.23
N VAL A 4 -15.64 1.95 8.05
CA VAL A 4 -14.92 3.18 7.72
C VAL A 4 -14.05 2.98 6.48
N THR A 5 -13.28 1.91 6.46
CA THR A 5 -12.41 1.57 5.33
C THR A 5 -13.21 1.30 4.05
N TRP A 6 -14.40 0.69 4.16
CA TRP A 6 -15.32 0.49 3.04
C TRP A 6 -15.89 1.79 2.49
N ILE A 7 -16.32 2.70 3.37
CA ILE A 7 -16.82 4.03 2.96
C ILE A 7 -15.70 4.81 2.25
N LEU A 8 -14.49 4.81 2.81
CA LEU A 8 -13.33 5.49 2.20
C LEU A 8 -12.95 4.86 0.85
N ARG A 9 -13.10 3.54 0.69
CA ARG A 9 -12.92 2.87 -0.61
C ARG A 9 -13.93 3.34 -1.64
N ILE A 10 -15.20 3.44 -1.26
CA ILE A 10 -16.27 3.91 -2.15
C ILE A 10 -16.01 5.37 -2.56
N LEU A 11 -15.68 6.23 -1.61
CA LEU A 11 -15.34 7.63 -1.87
C LEU A 11 -14.11 7.77 -2.77
N SER A 12 -13.02 7.06 -2.45
CA SER A 12 -11.81 7.02 -3.29
C SER A 12 -12.13 6.57 -4.72
N THR A 13 -12.95 5.53 -4.87
CA THR A 13 -13.40 5.03 -6.18
C THR A 13 -14.24 6.07 -6.92
N ALA A 14 -15.21 6.70 -6.25
CA ALA A 14 -16.03 7.73 -6.86
C ALA A 14 -15.19 8.92 -7.33
N THR A 15 -14.27 9.41 -6.48
CA THR A 15 -13.37 10.51 -6.84
C THR A 15 -12.37 10.15 -7.93
N PHE A 16 -11.85 8.92 -7.97
CA PHE A 16 -10.98 8.46 -9.04
C PHE A 16 -11.72 8.39 -10.38
N THR A 17 -12.91 7.78 -10.40
CA THR A 17 -13.73 7.70 -11.60
C THR A 17 -14.12 9.10 -12.09
N TYR A 18 -14.45 10.01 -11.18
CA TYR A 18 -14.78 11.39 -11.55
C TYR A 18 -13.55 12.15 -12.05
N MET A 19 -12.38 11.99 -11.44
CA MET A 19 -11.11 12.53 -11.93
C MET A 19 -10.80 12.03 -13.34
N ALA A 20 -10.88 10.72 -13.57
CA ALA A 20 -10.63 10.12 -14.87
C ALA A 20 -11.64 10.61 -15.93
N TYR A 21 -12.91 10.77 -15.54
CA TYR A 21 -13.94 11.33 -16.40
C TYR A 21 -13.64 12.79 -16.77
N LEU A 22 -13.21 13.63 -15.84
CA LEU A 22 -12.84 15.02 -16.13
C LEU A 22 -11.63 15.10 -17.07
N VAL A 23 -10.63 14.25 -16.88
CA VAL A 23 -9.47 14.16 -17.79
C VAL A 23 -9.90 13.66 -19.18
N TYR A 24 -10.80 12.69 -19.24
CA TYR A 24 -11.37 12.21 -20.50
C TYR A 24 -12.08 13.35 -21.23
N MET A 25 -12.99 14.05 -20.56
CA MET A 25 -13.77 15.17 -21.12
C MET A 25 -12.87 16.31 -21.60
N ALA A 26 -11.83 16.66 -20.84
CA ALA A 26 -10.88 17.71 -21.21
C ALA A 26 -10.12 17.41 -22.51
N LEU A 27 -9.96 16.13 -22.86
CA LEU A 27 -9.29 15.69 -24.09
C LEU A 27 -10.26 15.35 -25.23
N ASP A 28 -11.49 14.96 -24.91
CA ASP A 28 -12.52 14.59 -25.90
C ASP A 28 -12.90 15.78 -26.79
N GLU A 29 -12.95 16.99 -26.23
CA GLU A 29 -13.17 18.23 -27.00
C GLU A 29 -12.15 18.42 -28.14
N SER A 30 -10.96 17.84 -27.99
CA SER A 30 -9.87 17.94 -28.97
C SER A 30 -9.75 16.72 -29.89
N SER A 31 -10.69 15.76 -29.84
CA SER A 31 -10.64 14.49 -30.57
C SER A 31 -9.38 13.65 -30.34
N ALA A 32 -8.68 13.89 -29.21
CA ALA A 32 -7.41 13.27 -28.91
C ALA A 32 -7.50 11.74 -28.64
N TRP A 33 -8.68 11.26 -28.23
CA TRP A 33 -8.95 9.84 -28.01
C TRP A 33 -9.24 9.12 -29.33
N GLY A 34 -8.23 9.02 -30.20
CA GLY A 34 -8.29 8.11 -31.34
C GLY A 34 -8.28 6.67 -30.85
N TRP A 35 -9.44 6.02 -30.72
CA TRP A 35 -9.53 4.65 -30.18
C TRP A 35 -8.80 3.59 -31.03
N SER A 36 -8.54 3.87 -32.31
CA SER A 36 -7.69 3.04 -33.17
C SER A 36 -6.20 3.28 -32.95
N ALA A 37 -5.80 4.43 -32.40
CA ALA A 37 -4.41 4.85 -32.32
C ALA A 37 -3.49 3.86 -31.62
N PRO A 38 -3.89 3.14 -30.55
CA PRO A 38 -3.02 2.11 -29.97
C PRO A 38 -2.75 0.94 -30.91
N TYR A 39 -3.76 0.51 -31.65
CA TYR A 39 -3.62 -0.53 -32.67
C TYR A 39 -2.75 -0.03 -33.81
N ASP A 40 -3.06 1.15 -34.34
CA ASP A 40 -2.34 1.77 -35.46
C ASP A 40 -0.86 1.98 -35.10
N PHE A 41 -0.55 2.43 -33.88
CA PHE A 41 0.82 2.58 -33.38
C PHE A 41 1.56 1.25 -33.32
N VAL A 42 0.99 0.23 -32.66
CA VAL A 42 1.63 -1.09 -32.52
C VAL A 42 1.86 -1.74 -33.88
N VAL A 43 0.86 -1.67 -34.76
CA VAL A 43 0.95 -2.22 -36.12
C VAL A 43 1.99 -1.47 -36.95
N THR A 44 2.06 -0.15 -36.86
CA THR A 44 3.05 0.65 -37.59
C THR A 44 4.49 0.35 -37.10
N VAL A 45 4.69 0.27 -35.78
CA VAL A 45 5.99 -0.14 -35.21
C VAL A 45 6.36 -1.57 -35.64
N PHE A 46 5.39 -2.49 -35.60
CA PHE A 46 5.61 -3.88 -36.02
C PHE A 46 5.98 -3.95 -37.51
N HIS A 47 5.29 -3.24 -38.39
CA HIS A 47 5.61 -3.18 -39.81
C HIS A 47 7.00 -2.58 -40.05
N LEU A 48 7.36 -1.50 -39.36
CA LEU A 48 8.68 -0.87 -39.50
C LEU A 48 9.81 -1.83 -39.06
N LEU A 49 9.66 -2.47 -37.90
CA LEU A 49 10.64 -3.45 -37.41
C LEU A 49 10.73 -4.68 -38.33
N SER A 50 9.59 -5.17 -38.82
CA SER A 50 9.53 -6.31 -39.73
C SER A 50 10.18 -5.99 -41.07
N LEU A 51 10.01 -4.77 -41.59
CA LEU A 51 10.62 -4.31 -42.82
C LEU A 51 12.13 -4.09 -42.65
N LEU A 52 12.59 -3.57 -41.50
CA LEU A 52 14.02 -3.51 -41.19
C LEU A 52 14.63 -4.92 -41.08
N ALA A 53 13.97 -5.84 -40.39
CA ALA A 53 14.39 -7.23 -40.29
C ALA A 53 14.41 -7.95 -41.64
N PHE A 54 13.45 -7.65 -42.51
CA PHE A 54 13.42 -8.10 -43.90
C PHE A 54 14.61 -7.58 -44.70
N PHE A 55 14.95 -6.29 -44.61
CA PHE A 55 16.14 -5.77 -45.29
C PHE A 55 17.44 -6.39 -44.79
N LEU A 56 17.56 -6.58 -43.47
CA LEU A 56 18.71 -7.22 -42.88
C LEU A 56 18.83 -8.69 -43.32
N SER A 57 17.71 -9.42 -43.43
CA SER A 57 17.69 -10.80 -43.91
C SER A 57 18.07 -10.89 -45.38
N VAL A 58 17.55 -10.00 -46.24
CA VAL A 58 17.94 -9.92 -47.66
C VAL A 58 19.42 -9.61 -47.81
N LEU A 59 19.97 -8.66 -47.03
CA LEU A 59 21.38 -8.30 -47.09
C LEU A 59 22.30 -9.45 -46.64
N ILE A 60 21.94 -10.14 -45.55
CA ILE A 60 22.66 -11.33 -45.08
C ILE A 60 22.60 -12.45 -46.11
N MET A 61 21.41 -12.73 -46.66
CA MET A 61 21.24 -13.78 -47.66
C MET A 61 22.02 -13.46 -48.94
N ASN A 62 22.00 -12.23 -49.43
CA ASN A 62 22.81 -11.81 -50.57
C ASN A 62 24.31 -11.96 -50.29
N GLY A 63 24.78 -11.58 -49.10
CA GLY A 63 26.17 -11.74 -48.68
C GLY A 63 26.60 -13.22 -48.58
N LEU A 64 25.77 -14.06 -47.96
CA LEU A 64 26.02 -15.51 -47.84
C LEU A 64 26.03 -16.18 -49.21
N THR A 65 25.07 -15.84 -50.07
CA THR A 65 24.95 -16.41 -51.41
C THR A 65 26.16 -16.01 -52.27
N ALA A 66 26.55 -14.73 -52.23
CA ALA A 66 27.76 -14.27 -52.89
C ALA A 66 29.02 -14.99 -52.38
N ALA A 67 29.14 -15.24 -51.07
CA ALA A 67 30.27 -15.98 -50.51
C ALA A 67 30.31 -17.45 -50.96
N ILE A 68 29.15 -18.11 -51.06
CA ILE A 68 29.04 -19.53 -51.43
C ILE A 68 29.23 -19.74 -52.94
N PHE A 69 28.66 -18.86 -53.77
CA PHE A 69 28.64 -18.99 -55.23
C PHE A 69 29.72 -18.16 -55.93
N GLY A 70 30.79 -17.78 -55.21
CA GLY A 70 31.97 -17.12 -55.81
C GLY A 70 31.67 -15.74 -56.40
N GLY A 71 30.76 -14.98 -55.78
CA GLY A 71 30.37 -13.63 -56.21
C GLY A 71 29.24 -13.59 -57.23
N GLN A 72 28.72 -14.74 -57.68
CA GLN A 72 27.53 -14.78 -58.53
C GLN A 72 26.26 -14.70 -57.68
N LEU A 73 25.42 -13.70 -57.94
CA LEU A 73 24.10 -13.57 -57.32
C LEU A 73 23.13 -14.58 -57.95
N PRO A 74 22.16 -15.10 -57.18
CA PRO A 74 21.14 -16.01 -57.69
C PRO A 74 20.29 -15.32 -58.77
N ASP A 75 19.67 -16.12 -59.65
CA ASP A 75 18.80 -15.61 -60.71
C ASP A 75 17.72 -14.69 -60.13
N GLN A 76 17.55 -13.51 -60.76
CA GLN A 76 16.72 -12.41 -60.24
C GLN A 76 15.27 -12.86 -60.01
N THR A 77 14.77 -13.76 -60.86
CA THR A 77 13.43 -14.33 -60.77
C THR A 77 13.19 -15.08 -59.47
N VAL A 78 14.17 -15.89 -59.03
CA VAL A 78 14.07 -16.69 -57.80
C VAL A 78 14.14 -15.78 -56.57
N ALA A 79 15.02 -14.78 -56.61
CA ALA A 79 15.13 -13.78 -55.55
C ALA A 79 13.83 -12.99 -55.39
N TRP A 80 13.23 -12.50 -56.49
CA TRP A 80 11.98 -11.74 -56.43
C TRP A 80 10.79 -12.57 -55.92
N LEU A 81 10.70 -13.86 -56.29
CA LEU A 81 9.62 -14.74 -55.86
C LEU A 81 9.74 -15.06 -54.36
N TYR A 82 10.96 -15.31 -53.87
CA TYR A 82 11.24 -15.44 -52.44
C TYR A 82 10.85 -14.19 -51.65
N ASN A 83 11.27 -13.02 -52.12
CA ASN A 83 10.96 -11.75 -51.46
C ASN A 83 9.46 -11.44 -51.41
N THR A 84 8.74 -11.72 -52.51
CA THR A 84 7.28 -11.55 -52.56
C THR A 84 6.57 -12.48 -51.58
N LEU A 85 7.03 -13.74 -51.43
CA LEU A 85 6.48 -14.68 -50.46
C LEU A 85 6.71 -14.22 -49.03
N VAL A 86 7.92 -13.75 -48.70
CA VAL A 86 8.24 -13.26 -47.36
C VAL A 86 7.44 -12.00 -47.03
N LEU A 87 7.34 -11.04 -47.95
CA LEU A 87 6.55 -9.80 -47.75
C LEU A 87 5.07 -10.09 -47.52
N LYS A 88 4.47 -11.02 -48.27
CA LYS A 88 3.07 -11.45 -48.06
C LYS A 88 2.90 -12.25 -46.77
N PHE A 89 3.83 -13.15 -46.45
CA PHE A 89 3.78 -13.94 -45.22
C PHE A 89 3.90 -13.05 -43.96
N TRP A 90 4.65 -11.95 -44.04
CA TRP A 90 4.85 -11.00 -42.93
C TRP A 90 3.84 -9.85 -42.93
N ASN A 91 2.83 -9.89 -43.82
CA ASN A 91 1.78 -8.88 -43.94
C ASN A 91 2.31 -7.44 -44.15
N LEU A 92 3.45 -7.28 -44.84
CA LEU A 92 4.09 -5.99 -45.10
C LEU A 92 3.48 -5.23 -46.30
N GLN A 93 2.27 -5.63 -46.72
CA GLN A 93 1.60 -5.14 -47.92
C GLN A 93 1.34 -3.62 -47.98
N PRO A 94 1.11 -2.85 -46.89
CA PRO A 94 0.92 -1.39 -47.04
C PRO A 94 2.17 -0.65 -47.54
N TYR A 95 3.35 -1.27 -47.50
CA TYR A 95 4.62 -0.70 -47.96
C TYR A 95 5.19 -1.42 -49.19
N GLY A 96 4.46 -2.39 -49.74
CA GLY A 96 4.84 -3.19 -50.89
C GLY A 96 4.03 -2.83 -52.13
N VAL A 97 4.68 -2.81 -53.29
CA VAL A 97 4.02 -2.60 -54.59
C VAL A 97 2.93 -3.68 -54.78
N ASP A 98 1.72 -3.28 -55.24
CA ASP A 98 0.56 -4.16 -55.52
C ASP A 98 0.79 -5.22 -56.64
N GLY A 99 2.04 -5.42 -57.05
CA GLY A 99 2.43 -6.31 -58.14
C GLY A 99 2.62 -7.78 -57.73
N PRO A 100 2.52 -8.72 -58.70
CA PRO A 100 2.77 -10.15 -58.47
C PRO A 100 4.25 -10.49 -58.24
N ILE A 101 5.17 -9.59 -58.60
CA ILE A 101 6.62 -9.72 -58.44
C ILE A 101 7.13 -8.40 -57.87
N SER A 102 7.69 -8.43 -56.66
CA SER A 102 8.21 -7.23 -55.99
C SER A 102 9.74 -7.21 -56.06
N ASP A 103 10.27 -6.22 -56.78
CA ASP A 103 11.70 -5.90 -56.73
C ASP A 103 12.01 -5.27 -55.37
N VAL A 104 13.05 -5.77 -54.69
CA VAL A 104 13.49 -5.27 -53.38
C VAL A 104 13.89 -3.79 -53.48
N ASN A 105 14.48 -3.39 -54.60
CA ASN A 105 14.89 -2.00 -54.80
C ASN A 105 13.68 -1.07 -54.85
N LEU A 106 12.60 -1.49 -55.52
CA LEU A 106 11.35 -0.72 -55.59
C LEU A 106 10.65 -0.63 -54.22
N VAL A 107 10.66 -1.72 -53.44
CA VAL A 107 10.13 -1.73 -52.06
C VAL A 107 10.96 -0.83 -51.14
N PHE A 108 12.28 -0.77 -51.35
CA PHE A 108 13.16 0.12 -50.61
C PHE A 108 12.96 1.58 -51.01
N GLU A 109 12.83 1.86 -52.30
CA GLU A 109 12.57 3.21 -52.81
C GLU A 109 11.20 3.73 -52.35
N SER A 110 10.15 2.90 -52.40
CA SER A 110 8.82 3.26 -51.88
C SER A 110 8.86 3.52 -50.37
N PHE A 111 9.56 2.67 -49.61
CA PHE A 111 9.73 2.88 -48.18
C PHE A 111 10.52 4.15 -47.87
N GLN A 112 11.61 4.44 -48.60
CA GLN A 112 12.39 5.67 -48.41
C GLN A 112 11.56 6.92 -48.69
N MET A 113 10.74 6.89 -49.75
CA MET A 113 9.86 7.98 -50.12
C MET A 113 8.75 8.21 -49.07
N ASP A 114 8.24 7.14 -48.46
CA ASP A 114 7.18 7.21 -47.44
C ASP A 114 7.69 7.26 -46.00
N LEU A 115 9.01 7.13 -45.77
CA LEU A 115 9.60 7.08 -44.43
C LEU A 115 9.24 8.31 -43.59
N ILE A 116 9.18 9.49 -44.22
CA ILE A 116 8.76 10.73 -43.56
C ILE A 116 7.27 10.63 -43.15
N GLY A 117 6.40 10.09 -44.02
CA GLY A 117 4.99 9.87 -43.72
C GLY A 117 4.78 8.89 -42.56
N VAL A 118 5.51 7.78 -42.57
CA VAL A 118 5.51 6.79 -41.48
C VAL A 118 6.01 7.39 -40.17
N MET A 119 7.08 8.20 -40.21
CA MET A 119 7.61 8.89 -39.02
C MET A 119 6.62 9.91 -38.45
N MET A 120 5.95 10.68 -39.30
CA MET A 120 4.92 11.64 -38.87
C MET A 120 3.69 10.92 -38.29
N SER A 121 3.25 9.83 -38.92
CA SER A 121 2.17 8.98 -38.39
C SER A 121 2.53 8.36 -37.04
N LEU A 122 3.76 7.86 -36.88
CA LEU A 122 4.24 7.36 -35.59
C LEU A 122 4.28 8.47 -34.55
N TRP A 123 4.76 9.66 -34.90
CA TRP A 123 4.78 10.81 -34.00
C TRP A 123 3.37 11.15 -33.50
N ASP A 124 2.41 11.29 -34.41
CA ASP A 124 1.03 11.63 -34.06
C ASP A 124 0.33 10.56 -33.21
N ASN A 125 0.58 9.29 -33.52
CA ASN A 125 0.02 8.15 -32.81
C ASN A 125 0.73 7.85 -31.47
N THR A 126 2.00 8.26 -31.30
CA THR A 126 2.76 8.05 -30.07
C THR A 126 2.09 8.72 -28.88
N PHE A 127 1.63 9.97 -29.04
CA PHE A 127 0.96 10.70 -27.95
C PHE A 127 -0.38 10.06 -27.57
N SER A 128 -1.19 9.69 -28.57
CA SER A 128 -2.46 9.01 -28.33
C SER A 128 -2.24 7.65 -27.65
N PHE A 129 -1.25 6.88 -28.10
CA PHE A 129 -0.84 5.63 -27.45
C PHE A 129 -0.39 5.87 -25.99
N LEU A 130 0.40 6.92 -25.72
CA LEU A 130 0.82 7.28 -24.37
C LEU A 130 -0.39 7.63 -23.47
N PHE A 131 -1.41 8.31 -23.98
CA PHE A 131 -2.64 8.57 -23.22
C PHE A 131 -3.32 7.28 -22.79
N PHE A 132 -3.48 6.32 -23.70
CA PHE A 132 -4.06 5.01 -23.39
C PHE A 132 -3.19 4.19 -22.43
N LEU A 133 -1.88 4.21 -22.60
CA LEU A 133 -0.93 3.54 -21.71
C LEU A 133 -1.02 4.10 -20.29
N LEU A 134 -1.03 5.43 -20.14
CA LEU A 134 -1.15 6.10 -18.85
C LEU A 134 -2.54 5.92 -18.22
N ALA A 135 -3.60 5.89 -19.02
CA ALA A 135 -4.94 5.58 -18.52
C ALA A 135 -5.00 4.14 -17.99
N GLY A 136 -4.50 3.17 -18.76
CA GLY A 136 -4.43 1.77 -18.37
C GLY A 136 -3.56 1.53 -17.12
N LEU A 137 -2.37 2.15 -17.08
CA LEU A 137 -1.48 2.13 -15.91
C LEU A 137 -2.17 2.77 -14.70
N GLY A 138 -2.85 3.90 -14.88
CA GLY A 138 -3.57 4.60 -13.84
C GLY A 138 -4.67 3.74 -13.22
N VAL A 139 -5.49 3.08 -14.04
CA VAL A 139 -6.54 2.15 -13.59
C VAL A 139 -5.93 0.92 -12.90
N ALA A 140 -4.87 0.32 -13.46
CA ALA A 140 -4.22 -0.84 -12.87
C ALA A 140 -3.63 -0.52 -11.48
N LEU A 141 -2.91 0.61 -11.36
CA LEU A 141 -2.37 1.08 -10.09
C LEU A 141 -3.48 1.44 -9.10
N PHE A 142 -4.59 2.03 -9.57
CA PHE A 142 -5.74 2.32 -8.72
C PHE A 142 -6.37 1.04 -8.16
N LEU A 143 -6.63 0.03 -9.00
CA LEU A 143 -7.14 -1.27 -8.55
C LEU A 143 -6.18 -1.93 -7.55
N GLN A 144 -4.88 -1.87 -7.83
CA GLN A 144 -3.86 -2.36 -6.91
C GLN A 144 -3.84 -1.58 -5.59
N SER A 145 -4.14 -0.28 -5.60
CA SER A 145 -4.24 0.56 -4.41
C SER A 145 -5.42 0.17 -3.51
N LEU A 146 -6.57 -0.22 -4.09
CA LEU A 146 -7.73 -0.69 -3.33
C LEU A 146 -7.44 -2.00 -2.58
N VAL A 147 -6.67 -2.89 -3.19
CA VAL A 147 -6.33 -4.21 -2.62
C VAL A 147 -5.17 -4.10 -1.64
N ARG A 148 -4.05 -3.48 -2.04
CA ARG A 148 -2.81 -3.45 -1.25
C ARG A 148 -2.72 -2.28 -0.27
N MET A 149 -3.54 -1.24 -0.43
CA MET A 149 -3.62 -0.07 0.46
C MET A 149 -2.26 0.54 0.76
N ASN A 150 -1.50 0.83 -0.30
CA ASN A 150 -0.18 1.44 -0.21
C ASN A 150 -0.16 2.79 -0.97
N HIS A 151 0.46 3.80 -0.37
CA HIS A 151 0.60 5.15 -0.91
C HIS A 151 1.26 5.19 -2.29
N LYS A 152 2.20 4.26 -2.55
CA LYS A 152 2.90 4.20 -3.85
C LYS A 152 1.94 3.96 -5.02
N PHE A 153 0.92 3.12 -4.82
CA PHE A 153 -0.04 2.79 -5.88
C PHE A 153 -1.06 3.90 -6.10
N SER A 154 -1.57 4.52 -5.02
CA SER A 154 -2.50 5.65 -5.15
C SER A 154 -1.82 6.89 -5.75
N GLY A 155 -0.60 7.22 -5.29
CA GLY A 155 0.19 8.29 -5.88
C GLY A 155 0.58 8.00 -7.33
N GLY A 156 0.93 6.75 -7.65
CA GLY A 156 1.20 6.33 -9.03
C GLY A 156 -0.03 6.45 -9.93
N ALA A 157 -1.22 6.05 -9.45
CA ALA A 157 -2.46 6.21 -10.19
C ALA A 157 -2.80 7.68 -10.46
N PHE A 158 -2.65 8.53 -9.44
CA PHE A 158 -2.78 9.99 -9.58
C PHE A 158 -1.84 10.55 -10.64
N LEU A 159 -0.53 10.29 -10.51
CA LEU A 159 0.47 10.80 -11.43
C LEU A 159 0.24 10.31 -12.86
N SER A 160 -0.18 9.06 -13.03
CA SER A 160 -0.49 8.49 -14.35
C SER A 160 -1.63 9.24 -15.04
N ILE A 161 -2.74 9.49 -14.34
CA ILE A 161 -3.89 10.22 -14.88
C ILE A 161 -3.56 11.70 -15.12
N GLN A 162 -2.82 12.35 -14.22
CA GLN A 162 -2.42 13.75 -14.41
C GLN A 162 -1.38 13.94 -15.53
N SER A 163 -0.52 12.94 -15.74
CA SER A 163 0.47 12.97 -16.83
C SER A 163 -0.17 13.04 -18.21
N ILE A 164 -1.40 12.54 -18.36
CA ILE A 164 -2.18 12.66 -19.59
C ILE A 164 -2.42 14.14 -19.93
N LEU A 165 -2.79 14.96 -18.94
CA LEU A 165 -2.98 16.41 -19.14
C LEU A 165 -1.67 17.13 -19.43
N ILE A 166 -0.58 16.74 -18.76
CA ILE A 166 0.75 17.31 -19.01
C ILE A 166 1.17 17.05 -20.45
N ILE A 167 1.05 15.81 -20.92
CA ILE A 167 1.37 15.43 -22.30
C ILE A 167 0.41 16.11 -23.28
N GLY A 168 -0.87 16.24 -22.94
CA GLY A 168 -1.84 16.99 -23.72
C GLY A 168 -1.46 18.46 -23.88
N ALA A 169 -1.00 19.11 -22.81
CA ALA A 169 -0.48 20.47 -22.82
C ALA A 169 0.75 20.61 -23.73
N PHE A 170 1.69 19.65 -23.67
CA PHE A 170 2.86 19.63 -24.54
C PHE A 170 2.50 19.49 -26.03
N ARG A 171 1.41 18.79 -26.36
CA ARG A 171 0.88 18.68 -27.73
C ARG A 171 0.16 19.96 -28.19
N GLY A 172 -0.07 20.93 -27.31
CA GLY A 172 -0.84 22.13 -27.60
C GLY A 172 -2.35 21.88 -27.70
N LEU A 173 -2.84 20.76 -27.15
CA LEU A 173 -4.28 20.57 -26.98
C LEU A 173 -4.78 21.59 -25.96
N THR A 174 -5.99 22.11 -26.17
CA THR A 174 -6.62 23.09 -25.28
C THR A 174 -6.91 22.46 -23.92
N VAL A 175 -5.90 22.45 -23.05
CA VAL A 175 -6.07 22.25 -21.62
C VAL A 175 -6.93 23.42 -21.08
N PRO A 176 -7.83 23.19 -20.12
CA PRO A 176 -8.74 24.22 -19.60
C PRO A 176 -8.04 25.57 -19.43
N ASN A 177 -8.59 26.58 -20.13
CA ASN A 177 -7.95 27.86 -20.35
C ASN A 177 -7.82 28.64 -19.03
N PHE A 178 -6.58 28.95 -18.62
CA PHE A 178 -6.25 29.65 -17.36
C PHE A 178 -6.20 31.18 -17.50
N THR A 179 -6.60 31.73 -18.65
CA THR A 179 -6.31 33.13 -19.01
C THR A 179 -7.13 34.17 -18.24
N VAL A 180 -8.27 33.81 -17.66
CA VAL A 180 -9.07 34.73 -16.82
C VAL A 180 -9.55 34.02 -15.56
N PHE A 181 -8.88 34.29 -14.45
CA PHE A 181 -9.33 33.79 -13.15
C PHE A 181 -10.52 34.62 -12.64
N PRO A 182 -11.63 33.99 -12.27
CA PRO A 182 -12.80 34.70 -11.75
C PRO A 182 -12.52 35.30 -10.37
N ILE A 183 -12.99 36.52 -10.16
CA ILE A 183 -12.89 37.25 -8.88
C ILE A 183 -13.93 36.74 -7.88
N ASP A 184 -15.05 36.20 -8.36
CA ASP A 184 -16.10 35.62 -7.52
C ASP A 184 -15.74 34.18 -7.12
N ILE A 185 -15.85 33.88 -5.82
CA ILE A 185 -15.51 32.58 -5.23
C ILE A 185 -16.44 31.47 -5.74
N ILE A 186 -17.71 31.77 -6.02
CA ILE A 186 -18.65 30.77 -6.53
C ILE A 186 -18.25 30.42 -7.97
N ALA A 187 -18.01 31.44 -8.80
CA ALA A 187 -17.54 31.26 -10.17
C ALA A 187 -16.20 30.50 -10.21
N PHE A 188 -15.27 30.81 -9.28
CA PHE A 188 -14.01 30.09 -9.09
C PHE A 188 -14.22 28.61 -8.81
N LEU A 189 -15.06 28.27 -7.82
CA LEU A 189 -15.37 26.89 -7.45
C LEU A 189 -16.03 26.10 -8.58
N THR A 190 -16.80 26.75 -9.44
CA THR A 190 -17.47 26.11 -10.58
C THR A 190 -16.62 26.05 -11.85
N SER A 191 -15.42 26.63 -11.85
CA SER A 191 -14.56 26.62 -13.03
C SER A 191 -14.01 25.21 -13.30
N SER A 192 -13.99 24.80 -14.57
CA SER A 192 -13.47 23.49 -15.00
C SER A 192 -12.09 23.13 -14.43
N PRO A 193 -11.05 24.00 -14.52
CA PRO A 193 -9.74 23.69 -13.95
C PRO A 193 -9.78 23.54 -12.42
N GLN A 194 -10.60 24.32 -11.73
CA GLN A 194 -10.74 24.22 -10.28
C GLN A 194 -11.46 22.95 -9.86
N ILE A 195 -12.53 22.56 -10.56
CA ILE A 195 -13.23 21.30 -10.31
C ILE A 195 -12.26 20.13 -10.49
N LEU A 196 -11.48 20.12 -11.58
CA LEU A 196 -10.44 19.12 -11.79
C LEU A 196 -9.44 19.09 -10.64
N ALA A 197 -8.92 20.24 -10.21
CA ALA A 197 -7.96 20.33 -9.10
C ALA A 197 -8.55 19.83 -7.78
N LEU A 198 -9.80 20.22 -7.45
CA LEU A 198 -10.48 19.82 -6.22
C LEU A 198 -10.79 18.33 -6.20
N VAL A 199 -11.21 17.75 -7.32
CA VAL A 199 -11.48 16.31 -7.43
C VAL A 199 -10.18 15.51 -7.36
N SER A 200 -9.12 16.02 -7.97
CA SER A 200 -7.77 15.44 -7.92
C SER A 200 -7.23 15.44 -6.50
N PHE A 201 -7.41 16.54 -5.76
CA PHE A 201 -7.10 16.64 -4.34
C PHE A 201 -7.98 15.69 -3.50
N ALA A 202 -9.28 15.65 -3.77
CA ALA A 202 -10.23 14.77 -3.09
C ALA A 202 -9.82 13.30 -3.18
N TYR A 203 -9.43 12.87 -4.37
CA TYR A 203 -8.95 11.53 -4.62
C TYR A 203 -7.74 11.19 -3.74
N LEU A 204 -6.74 12.06 -3.70
CA LEU A 204 -5.55 11.86 -2.87
C LEU A 204 -5.90 11.84 -1.38
N GLU A 205 -6.70 12.79 -0.92
CA GLU A 205 -7.09 12.91 0.48
C GLU A 205 -7.84 11.66 0.95
N PHE A 206 -8.87 11.19 0.24
CA PHE A 206 -9.60 9.97 0.61
C PHE A 206 -8.74 8.72 0.50
N SER A 207 -7.85 8.64 -0.51
CA SER A 207 -6.96 7.50 -0.68
C SER A 207 -5.92 7.43 0.45
N TYR A 208 -5.36 8.56 0.87
CA TYR A 208 -4.44 8.61 2.01
C TYR A 208 -5.14 8.32 3.33
N GLN A 209 -6.35 8.83 3.55
CA GLN A 209 -7.17 8.49 4.72
C GLN A 209 -7.50 7.00 4.76
N MET A 210 -7.81 6.39 3.62
CA MET A 210 -8.03 4.94 3.51
C MET A 210 -6.78 4.16 3.95
N ILE A 211 -5.61 4.56 3.44
CA ILE A 211 -4.32 3.92 3.78
C ILE A 211 -4.01 4.09 5.27
N TYR A 212 -4.20 5.30 5.81
CA TYR A 212 -3.99 5.60 7.22
C TYR A 212 -4.90 4.75 8.11
N SER A 213 -6.21 4.76 7.84
CA SER A 213 -7.21 3.97 8.56
C SER A 213 -6.88 2.48 8.56
N HIS A 214 -6.43 1.94 7.42
CA HIS A 214 -6.00 0.55 7.35
C HIS A 214 -4.71 0.29 8.15
N SER A 215 -3.71 1.17 8.05
CA SER A 215 -2.43 1.01 8.74
C SER A 215 -2.55 1.06 10.27
N VAL A 216 -3.46 1.90 10.79
CA VAL A 216 -3.71 2.04 12.23
C VAL A 216 -4.74 1.00 12.71
N GLY A 217 -5.75 0.69 11.89
CA GLY A 217 -6.82 -0.23 12.25
C GLY A 217 -6.40 -1.70 12.25
N LYS A 218 -5.54 -2.12 11.30
CA LYS A 218 -5.16 -3.52 11.13
C LYS A 218 -4.45 -4.13 12.36
N PRO A 219 -3.46 -3.48 12.99
CA PRO A 219 -2.80 -4.04 14.18
C PRO A 219 -3.75 -4.22 15.37
N VAL A 220 -4.76 -3.35 15.49
CA VAL A 220 -5.77 -3.42 16.55
C VAL A 220 -6.70 -4.60 16.28
N GLU A 221 -7.14 -4.76 15.04
CA GLU A 221 -7.99 -5.87 14.61
C GLU A 221 -7.29 -7.23 14.78
N ASP A 222 -6.04 -7.36 14.31
CA ASP A 222 -5.25 -8.58 14.44
C ASP A 222 -5.06 -8.98 15.92
N ARG A 223 -4.88 -8.00 16.82
CA ARG A 223 -4.81 -8.24 18.27
C ARG A 223 -6.14 -8.70 18.83
N GLU A 224 -7.24 -8.09 18.43
CA GLU A 224 -8.58 -8.48 18.87
C GLU A 224 -8.91 -9.91 18.43
N GLU A 225 -8.63 -10.26 17.17
CA GLU A 225 -8.86 -11.60 16.63
C GLU A 225 -8.00 -12.67 17.30
N THR A 226 -6.71 -12.37 17.56
CA THR A 226 -5.83 -13.29 18.28
C THR A 226 -6.28 -13.50 19.73
N LEU A 227 -6.66 -12.43 20.45
CA LEU A 227 -7.21 -12.53 21.81
C LEU A 227 -8.53 -13.30 21.85
N LYS A 228 -9.45 -13.07 20.90
CA LYS A 228 -10.69 -13.85 20.78
C LYS A 228 -10.38 -15.33 20.56
N THR A 229 -9.45 -15.65 19.68
CA THR A 229 -9.04 -17.03 19.40
C THR A 229 -8.42 -17.69 20.63
N GLN A 230 -7.56 -16.98 21.36
CA GLN A 230 -6.95 -17.46 22.60
C GLN A 230 -7.99 -17.68 23.70
N LEU A 231 -8.94 -16.77 23.89
CA LEU A 231 -10.02 -16.92 24.86
C LEU A 231 -10.96 -18.08 24.52
N LEU A 232 -11.27 -18.27 23.24
CA LEU A 232 -12.05 -19.42 22.78
C LEU A 232 -11.30 -20.74 22.99
N ALA A 233 -9.99 -20.77 22.69
CA ALA A 233 -9.14 -21.93 22.93
C ALA A 233 -9.06 -22.27 24.42
N LEU A 234 -8.92 -21.28 25.31
CA LEU A 234 -8.94 -21.47 26.77
C LEU A 234 -10.27 -22.09 27.22
N ARG A 235 -11.41 -21.56 26.79
CA ARG A 235 -12.74 -22.10 27.13
C ARG A 235 -12.97 -23.52 26.58
N GLN A 236 -12.43 -23.82 25.40
CA GLN A 236 -12.51 -25.18 24.85
C GLN A 236 -11.60 -26.16 25.59
N ALA A 237 -10.40 -25.73 26.00
CA ALA A 237 -9.47 -26.53 26.76
C ALA A 237 -10.05 -26.92 28.13
N THR A 238 -10.67 -25.98 28.83
CA THR A 238 -11.31 -26.26 30.12
C THR A 238 -12.59 -27.06 30.01
N ARG A 239 -13.42 -26.85 28.97
CA ARG A 239 -14.57 -27.75 28.71
C ARG A 239 -14.14 -29.20 28.47
N LYS A 240 -13.05 -29.40 27.73
CA LYS A 240 -12.47 -30.74 27.53
C LYS A 240 -11.92 -31.31 28.84
N GLN A 241 -11.34 -30.49 29.71
CA GLN A 241 -10.85 -30.90 31.03
C GLN A 241 -12.00 -31.28 31.96
N ASP A 242 -13.04 -30.47 32.07
CA ASP A 242 -14.23 -30.77 32.90
C ASP A 242 -14.91 -32.08 32.45
N ALA A 243 -14.93 -32.36 31.15
CA ALA A 243 -15.46 -33.63 30.63
C ALA A 243 -14.55 -34.83 30.96
N ILE A 244 -13.22 -34.65 30.95
CA ILE A 244 -12.25 -35.68 31.36
C ILE A 244 -12.32 -35.93 32.88
N GLU A 245 -12.42 -34.88 33.71
CA GLU A 245 -12.54 -34.99 35.17
C GLU A 245 -13.85 -35.66 35.62
N ARG A 246 -14.95 -35.48 34.86
CA ARG A 246 -16.22 -36.18 35.10
C ARG A 246 -16.23 -37.63 34.61
N GLY A 247 -15.15 -38.12 34.01
CA GLY A 247 -15.07 -39.49 33.48
C GLY A 247 -15.93 -39.73 32.24
N GLU A 248 -16.46 -38.68 31.61
CA GLU A 248 -17.18 -38.80 30.36
C GLU A 248 -16.18 -39.05 29.22
N LYS A 249 -16.39 -40.13 28.46
CA LYS A 249 -15.64 -40.35 27.21
C LYS A 249 -15.98 -39.22 26.24
N VAL A 250 -15.11 -38.23 26.15
CA VAL A 250 -15.19 -37.14 25.16
C VAL A 250 -15.19 -37.78 23.77
N ARG A 251 -16.38 -37.98 23.20
CA ARG A 251 -16.50 -38.32 21.79
C ARG A 251 -16.00 -37.10 21.01
N THR A 252 -14.87 -37.27 20.34
CA THR A 252 -14.35 -36.35 19.34
C THR A 252 -15.27 -36.39 18.11
N THR A 253 -16.50 -35.89 18.25
CA THR A 253 -17.40 -35.71 17.13
C THR A 253 -17.03 -34.42 16.41
N ALA A 254 -16.26 -34.59 15.35
CA ALA A 254 -16.31 -33.85 14.09
C ALA A 254 -16.47 -32.32 14.17
N MET A 255 -15.35 -31.59 14.17
CA MET A 255 -15.22 -30.34 13.41
C MET A 255 -13.74 -29.94 13.35
N SER A 256 -13.01 -30.49 12.38
CA SER A 256 -11.65 -30.04 12.04
C SER A 256 -11.54 -29.87 10.53
N ARG A 257 -12.16 -28.81 9.99
CA ARG A 257 -11.89 -28.33 8.63
C ARG A 257 -12.08 -26.81 8.55
N ALA A 258 -11.29 -26.07 9.31
CA ALA A 258 -10.93 -24.67 9.02
C ALA A 258 -10.17 -24.14 10.24
N SER A 259 -8.83 -24.04 10.13
CA SER A 259 -7.92 -23.22 10.95
C SER A 259 -6.72 -24.00 11.47
N GLY A 260 -5.58 -23.84 10.78
CA GLY A 260 -4.25 -23.80 11.39
C GLY A 260 -3.55 -25.13 11.68
N ALA A 261 -2.83 -25.66 10.69
CA ALA A 261 -1.98 -26.86 10.79
C ALA A 261 -0.81 -26.75 11.79
N THR A 262 -0.53 -25.57 12.36
CA THR A 262 0.58 -25.35 13.30
C THR A 262 0.22 -25.54 14.77
N ALA A 263 -1.04 -25.33 15.17
CA ALA A 263 -1.48 -25.61 16.55
C ALA A 263 -1.92 -27.08 16.75
N PHE A 264 -2.37 -27.72 15.66
CA PHE A 264 -2.77 -29.12 15.67
C PHE A 264 -1.57 -30.10 15.65
N SER A 265 -0.39 -29.69 15.19
CA SER A 265 0.83 -30.52 15.33
C SER A 265 1.30 -30.57 16.79
N PHE A 266 1.28 -29.44 17.51
CA PHE A 266 1.58 -29.41 18.95
C PHE A 266 0.54 -30.21 19.77
N LEU A 267 -0.74 -30.15 19.41
CA LEU A 267 -1.78 -30.93 20.08
C LEU A 267 -1.70 -32.43 19.75
N ARG A 268 -1.35 -32.79 18.51
CA ARG A 268 -1.14 -34.19 18.11
C ARG A 268 0.11 -34.77 18.79
N GLU A 269 1.20 -34.01 18.86
CA GLU A 269 2.41 -34.38 19.57
C GLU A 269 2.16 -34.52 21.09
N ALA A 270 1.34 -33.64 21.68
CA ALA A 270 0.92 -33.73 23.08
C ALA A 270 -0.02 -34.93 23.35
N ILE A 271 -0.83 -35.35 22.37
CA ILE A 271 -1.71 -36.53 22.48
C ILE A 271 -0.94 -37.83 22.24
N GLU A 272 0.03 -37.85 21.32
CA GLU A 272 0.95 -38.99 21.14
C GLU A 272 1.87 -39.14 22.36
N ARG A 273 2.32 -38.04 22.98
CA ARG A 273 3.00 -38.07 24.30
C ARG A 273 2.11 -38.50 25.46
N LYS A 274 0.78 -38.39 25.35
CA LYS A 274 -0.16 -38.89 26.36
C LYS A 274 -0.21 -40.42 26.46
N MET A 275 0.26 -41.13 25.43
CA MET A 275 0.32 -42.60 25.43
C MET A 275 1.65 -43.19 25.92
N PHE A 276 2.70 -42.38 26.14
CA PHE A 276 4.00 -42.88 26.58
C PHE A 276 4.58 -42.08 27.77
N GLY A 277 4.53 -42.64 28.98
CA GLY A 277 5.50 -42.35 30.06
C GLY A 277 5.02 -41.52 31.26
N GLY A 278 5.01 -42.13 32.45
CA GLY A 278 4.40 -41.63 33.69
C GLY A 278 5.11 -40.48 34.43
N THR A 279 6.02 -39.72 33.82
CA THR A 279 6.70 -38.58 34.46
C THR A 279 6.37 -37.21 33.83
N GLU A 280 5.99 -37.15 32.54
CA GLU A 280 5.51 -35.92 31.88
C GLU A 280 4.00 -35.67 32.10
N ALA A 281 3.28 -36.65 32.67
CA ALA A 281 1.88 -36.49 33.07
C ALA A 281 1.71 -35.46 34.21
N LEU A 282 2.71 -35.31 35.09
CA LEU A 282 2.70 -34.30 36.15
C LEU A 282 2.95 -32.87 35.63
N GLU A 283 3.85 -32.70 34.65
CA GLU A 283 4.05 -31.39 33.98
C GLU A 283 2.79 -30.98 33.20
N ASN A 284 2.07 -31.95 32.63
CA ASN A 284 0.77 -31.69 32.03
C ASN A 284 -0.31 -31.36 33.07
N ILE A 285 -0.32 -31.94 34.28
CA ILE A 285 -1.25 -31.54 35.35
C ILE A 285 -0.95 -30.11 35.83
N ASP A 286 0.32 -29.72 35.94
CA ASP A 286 0.69 -28.34 36.30
C ASP A 286 0.25 -27.35 35.21
N ALA A 287 0.51 -27.64 33.93
CA ALA A 287 0.04 -26.83 32.80
C ALA A 287 -1.51 -26.76 32.74
N VAL A 288 -2.19 -27.85 33.07
CA VAL A 288 -3.65 -27.94 33.19
C VAL A 288 -4.17 -27.08 34.35
N SER A 289 -3.50 -27.11 35.50
CA SER A 289 -3.85 -26.29 36.67
C SER A 289 -3.65 -24.79 36.38
N ASP A 290 -2.61 -24.44 35.61
CA ASP A 290 -2.32 -23.08 35.20
C ASP A 290 -3.39 -22.57 34.21
N VAL A 291 -3.84 -23.40 33.27
CA VAL A 291 -4.97 -23.06 32.36
C VAL A 291 -6.25 -22.81 33.15
N ARG A 292 -6.57 -23.64 34.16
CA ARG A 292 -7.76 -23.46 35.01
C ARG A 292 -7.67 -22.20 35.87
N ARG A 293 -6.49 -21.92 36.44
CA ARG A 293 -6.22 -20.67 37.17
C ARG A 293 -6.36 -19.45 36.28
N LEU A 294 -5.85 -19.54 35.05
CA LEU A 294 -5.90 -18.45 34.09
C LEU A 294 -7.33 -18.20 33.64
N GLN A 295 -8.15 -19.24 33.45
CA GLN A 295 -9.58 -19.06 33.22
C GLN A 295 -10.28 -18.46 34.43
N HIS A 296 -10.06 -18.97 35.65
CA HIS A 296 -10.68 -18.39 36.85
C HIS A 296 -10.30 -16.93 37.05
N PHE A 297 -9.05 -16.58 36.75
CA PHE A 297 -8.59 -15.20 36.77
C PHE A 297 -9.30 -14.36 35.70
N VAL A 298 -9.38 -14.84 34.46
CA VAL A 298 -10.08 -14.14 33.36
C VAL A 298 -11.57 -13.98 33.66
N ASP A 299 -12.25 -15.04 34.09
CA ASP A 299 -13.68 -15.01 34.43
C ASP A 299 -13.91 -14.12 35.67
N GLY A 300 -13.01 -14.15 36.66
CA GLY A 300 -13.03 -13.25 37.81
C GLY A 300 -12.88 -11.79 37.41
N VAL A 301 -11.94 -11.47 36.51
CA VAL A 301 -11.72 -10.12 35.97
C VAL A 301 -12.93 -9.65 35.16
N LEU A 302 -13.52 -10.51 34.32
CA LEU A 302 -14.72 -10.19 33.52
C LEU A 302 -15.99 -10.01 34.36
N LEU A 303 -16.08 -10.70 35.51
CA LEU A 303 -17.19 -10.56 36.46
C LEU A 303 -17.04 -9.30 37.33
N SER A 304 -15.81 -8.96 37.72
CA SER A 304 -15.53 -7.80 38.57
C SER A 304 -15.64 -6.47 37.82
N ASP A 305 -15.30 -6.46 36.53
CA ASP A 305 -15.36 -5.26 35.71
C ASP A 305 -15.95 -5.58 34.32
N PRO A 306 -17.15 -5.08 34.00
CA PRO A 306 -17.76 -5.27 32.69
C PRO A 306 -16.93 -4.65 31.55
N ASN A 307 -16.06 -3.67 31.85
CA ASN A 307 -15.16 -3.03 30.89
C ASN A 307 -13.84 -3.76 30.73
N ALA A 308 -13.48 -4.69 31.62
CA ALA A 308 -12.23 -5.44 31.51
C ALA A 308 -12.16 -6.28 30.24
N ARG A 309 -13.31 -6.68 29.67
CA ARG A 309 -13.34 -7.31 28.34
C ARG A 309 -12.79 -6.37 27.27
N GLU A 310 -13.13 -5.09 27.33
CA GLU A 310 -12.70 -4.07 26.37
C GLU A 310 -11.27 -3.63 26.63
N GLU A 311 -10.82 -3.57 27.88
CA GLU A 311 -9.41 -3.31 28.22
C GLU A 311 -8.49 -4.47 27.85
N LEU A 312 -8.87 -5.72 28.16
CA LEU A 312 -8.08 -6.92 27.82
C LEU A 312 -8.02 -7.16 26.32
N THR A 313 -9.08 -6.78 25.58
CA THR A 313 -9.06 -6.82 24.11
C THR A 313 -8.43 -5.58 23.48
N ALA A 314 -7.95 -4.63 24.30
CA ALA A 314 -7.49 -3.30 23.88
C ALA A 314 -8.51 -2.53 23.02
N LYS A 315 -9.78 -2.95 23.03
CA LYS A 315 -10.89 -2.27 22.36
C LYS A 315 -11.17 -0.91 22.99
N ALA A 316 -10.91 -0.75 24.29
CA ALA A 316 -10.97 0.54 24.98
C ALA A 316 -9.84 1.51 24.56
N ALA A 317 -8.70 0.98 24.12
CA ALA A 317 -7.59 1.79 23.57
C ALA A 317 -7.76 2.07 22.06
N ALA A 318 -8.69 1.38 21.39
CA ALA A 318 -9.06 1.67 20.03
C ALA A 318 -9.99 2.90 20.01
N PRO A 319 -9.68 3.94 19.23
CA PRO A 319 -10.59 5.09 19.11
C PRO A 319 -11.95 4.62 18.60
N SER A 320 -13.04 5.15 19.17
CA SER A 320 -14.39 4.74 18.79
C SER A 320 -14.63 4.99 17.30
N GLU A 321 -15.34 4.10 16.62
CA GLU A 321 -15.53 4.21 15.16
C GLU A 321 -16.18 5.54 14.77
N SER A 322 -17.12 6.03 15.56
CA SER A 322 -17.78 7.32 15.37
C SER A 322 -16.81 8.51 15.56
N TYR A 323 -15.91 8.45 16.53
CA TYR A 323 -14.87 9.46 16.72
C TYR A 323 -13.86 9.45 15.57
N VAL A 324 -13.44 8.27 15.09
CA VAL A 324 -12.55 8.15 13.93
C VAL A 324 -13.23 8.71 12.68
N ILE A 325 -14.49 8.36 12.42
CA ILE A 325 -15.25 8.92 11.29
C ILE A 325 -15.39 10.44 11.43
N GLY A 326 -15.81 10.93 12.59
CA GLY A 326 -16.03 12.35 12.85
C GLY A 326 -14.75 13.18 12.70
N SER A 327 -13.65 12.72 13.30
CA SER A 327 -12.34 13.37 13.18
C SER A 327 -11.78 13.32 11.74
N THR A 328 -12.04 12.24 11.01
CA THR A 328 -11.64 12.12 9.60
C THR A 328 -12.44 13.07 8.72
N ILE A 329 -13.77 13.16 8.90
CA ILE A 329 -14.63 14.06 8.12
C ILE A 329 -14.30 15.52 8.43
N THR A 330 -14.25 15.90 9.71
CA THR A 330 -13.94 17.27 10.12
C THR A 330 -12.52 17.69 9.70
N GLY A 331 -11.54 16.79 9.87
CA GLY A 331 -10.17 17.01 9.40
C GLY A 331 -10.09 17.16 7.88
N SER A 332 -10.81 16.32 7.12
CA SER A 332 -10.90 16.43 5.66
C SER A 332 -11.52 17.76 5.25
N ALA A 333 -12.67 18.12 5.83
CA ALA A 333 -13.37 19.36 5.53
C ALA A 333 -12.50 20.60 5.78
N MET A 334 -11.77 20.63 6.91
CA MET A 334 -10.83 21.71 7.20
C MET A 334 -9.68 21.79 6.19
N ARG A 335 -9.13 20.65 5.75
CA ARG A 335 -8.09 20.63 4.71
C ARG A 335 -8.62 21.08 3.36
N PHE A 336 -9.79 20.61 2.94
CA PHE A 336 -10.45 21.04 1.71
C PHE A 336 -10.72 22.54 1.73
N LEU A 337 -11.29 23.05 2.80
CA LEU A 337 -11.58 24.48 2.95
C LEU A 337 -10.27 25.30 2.97
N GLY A 338 -9.23 24.80 3.62
CA GLY A 338 -7.90 25.38 3.56
C GLY A 338 -7.34 25.44 2.14
N VAL A 339 -7.40 24.35 1.38
CA VAL A 339 -6.95 24.30 -0.02
C VAL A 339 -7.76 25.25 -0.90
N VAL A 340 -9.08 25.29 -0.75
CA VAL A 340 -9.95 26.22 -1.49
C VAL A 340 -9.58 27.67 -1.20
N ILE A 341 -9.47 28.06 0.07
CA ILE A 341 -9.16 29.44 0.46
C ILE A 341 -7.77 29.83 -0.01
N ILE A 342 -6.76 28.98 0.23
CA ILE A 342 -5.37 29.26 -0.19
C ILE A 342 -5.31 29.35 -1.71
N SER A 343 -5.92 28.42 -2.44
CA SER A 343 -5.94 28.44 -3.90
C SER A 343 -6.63 29.69 -4.44
N PHE A 344 -7.77 30.09 -3.87
CA PHE A 344 -8.49 31.28 -4.27
C PHE A 344 -7.68 32.56 -4.02
N LEU A 345 -7.04 32.67 -2.85
CA LEU A 345 -6.16 33.78 -2.54
C LEU A 345 -4.98 33.84 -3.51
N MET A 346 -4.29 32.72 -3.74
CA MET A 346 -3.11 32.66 -4.62
C MET A 346 -3.43 32.94 -6.08
N MET A 347 -4.60 32.52 -6.56
CA MET A 347 -5.01 32.70 -7.96
C MET A 347 -5.73 34.03 -8.24
N SER A 348 -5.95 34.86 -7.21
CA SER A 348 -6.56 36.19 -7.35
C SER A 348 -5.58 37.30 -6.98
N PRO A 349 -4.68 37.73 -7.90
CA PRO A 349 -3.76 38.84 -7.65
C PRO A 349 -4.47 40.13 -7.21
N ALA A 350 -5.70 40.35 -7.71
CA ALA A 350 -6.53 41.50 -7.37
C ALA A 350 -6.86 41.59 -5.86
N LEU A 351 -6.97 40.46 -5.15
CA LEU A 351 -7.16 40.48 -3.69
C LEU A 351 -5.92 41.01 -2.97
N PHE A 352 -4.72 40.68 -3.44
CA PHE A 352 -3.49 41.20 -2.86
C PHE A 352 -3.27 42.67 -3.18
N VAL A 353 -3.57 43.09 -4.40
CA VAL A 353 -3.50 44.50 -4.82
C VAL A 353 -4.43 45.36 -3.98
N SER A 354 -5.67 44.93 -3.79
CA SER A 354 -6.66 45.64 -2.97
C SER A 354 -6.31 45.64 -1.47
N MET A 355 -5.86 44.50 -0.92
CA MET A 355 -5.48 44.40 0.49
C MET A 355 -4.22 45.21 0.83
N MET A 356 -3.24 45.28 -0.08
CA MET A 356 -2.00 46.04 0.14
C MET A 356 -2.07 47.50 -0.32
N SER A 357 -3.18 47.93 -0.93
CA SER A 357 -3.37 49.30 -1.43
C SER A 357 -2.18 49.78 -2.27
N LEU A 358 -1.77 48.95 -3.25
CA LEU A 358 -0.57 49.21 -4.04
C LEU A 358 -0.73 50.51 -4.86
N PRO A 359 0.38 51.25 -5.10
CA PRO A 359 0.33 52.44 -5.93
C PRO A 359 -0.15 52.12 -7.36
N PRO A 360 -0.82 53.07 -8.06
CA PRO A 360 -1.37 52.84 -9.40
C PRO A 360 -0.35 52.33 -10.42
N GLY A 361 0.91 52.74 -10.30
CA GLY A 361 1.99 52.29 -11.19
C GLY A 361 2.34 50.81 -11.04
N VAL A 362 2.08 50.22 -9.87
CA VAL A 362 2.26 48.78 -9.64
C VAL A 362 0.96 48.04 -9.96
N GLU A 363 -0.20 48.58 -9.54
CA GLU A 363 -1.52 48.00 -9.79
C GLU A 363 -1.84 47.75 -11.28
N TYR A 364 -1.41 48.66 -12.16
CA TYR A 364 -1.60 48.50 -13.62
C TYR A 364 -0.37 47.91 -14.32
N SER A 365 0.61 47.38 -13.59
CA SER A 365 1.77 46.75 -14.20
C SER A 365 1.40 45.43 -14.89
N ALA A 366 1.96 45.19 -16.06
CA ALA A 366 1.85 43.90 -16.74
C ALA A 366 2.48 42.75 -15.90
N GLU A 367 3.46 43.08 -15.06
CA GLU A 367 4.18 42.13 -14.20
C GLU A 367 3.26 41.46 -13.16
N LEU A 368 2.12 42.08 -12.81
CA LEU A 368 1.12 41.48 -11.91
C LEU A 368 0.40 40.26 -12.51
N LEU A 369 0.38 40.17 -13.84
CA LEU A 369 -0.25 39.07 -14.57
C LEU A 369 0.74 37.94 -14.88
N GLU A 370 2.04 38.17 -14.64
CA GLU A 370 3.10 37.20 -14.88
C GLU A 370 3.17 36.15 -13.75
N LEU A 371 3.62 34.94 -14.11
CA LEU A 371 3.63 33.78 -13.20
C LEU A 371 4.64 33.97 -12.04
N GLU A 372 5.64 34.79 -12.27
CA GLU A 372 6.71 35.21 -11.38
C GLU A 372 6.15 35.89 -10.13
N PHE A 373 5.12 36.73 -10.30
CA PHE A 373 4.49 37.42 -9.18
C PHE A 373 3.71 36.47 -8.28
N ILE A 374 3.05 35.47 -8.88
CA ILE A 374 2.39 34.37 -8.16
C ILE A 374 3.44 33.56 -7.36
N LEU A 375 4.60 33.28 -7.94
CA LEU A 375 5.70 32.55 -7.27
C LEU A 375 6.26 33.32 -6.06
N ILE A 376 6.37 34.65 -6.15
CA ILE A 376 6.80 35.49 -5.03
C ILE A 376 5.83 35.36 -3.84
N PHE A 377 4.52 35.27 -4.08
CA PHE A 377 3.54 35.02 -3.03
C PHE A 377 3.49 33.57 -2.54
N LEU A 378 3.80 32.61 -3.40
CA LEU A 378 3.85 31.21 -3.03
C LEU A 378 4.99 30.92 -2.03
N LEU A 379 6.07 31.69 -2.09
CA LEU A 379 7.26 31.49 -1.25
C LEU A 379 6.95 31.69 0.25
N PRO A 380 6.33 32.80 0.72
CA PRO A 380 5.84 32.93 2.09
C PRO A 380 4.87 31.83 2.52
N VAL A 381 3.96 31.39 1.64
CA VAL A 381 2.98 30.34 1.94
C VAL A 381 3.66 28.97 2.09
N SER A 382 4.64 28.66 1.26
CA SER A 382 5.43 27.43 1.37
C SER A 382 6.27 27.41 2.65
N LEU A 383 6.83 28.57 3.04
CA LEU A 383 7.56 28.74 4.30
C LEU A 383 6.65 28.68 5.52
N LEU A 384 5.35 28.99 5.37
CA LEU A 384 4.35 28.86 6.43
C LEU A 384 4.23 27.40 6.92
N PHE A 385 4.39 26.40 6.06
CA PHE A 385 4.40 24.99 6.48
C PHE A 385 5.60 24.65 7.37
N VAL A 386 6.79 25.15 7.01
CA VAL A 386 8.01 24.99 7.84
C VAL A 386 7.80 25.71 9.17
N PHE A 387 7.28 26.94 9.13
CA PHE A 387 6.98 27.73 10.32
C PHE A 387 5.98 27.04 11.23
N VAL A 388 4.84 26.57 10.71
CA VAL A 388 3.83 25.83 11.48
C VAL A 388 4.42 24.54 12.06
N SER A 389 5.25 23.83 11.30
CA SER A 389 5.94 22.63 11.81
C SER A 389 6.88 22.94 12.96
N VAL A 390 7.62 24.06 12.89
CA VAL A 390 8.49 24.55 13.97
C VAL A 390 7.66 24.96 15.19
N VAL A 391 6.53 25.65 14.98
CA VAL A 391 5.62 26.08 16.05
C VAL A 391 5.01 24.86 16.75
N ILE A 392 4.51 23.87 16.00
CA ILE A 392 4.00 22.60 16.55
C ILE A 392 5.10 21.88 17.33
N GLY A 393 6.32 21.80 16.78
CA GLY A 393 7.45 21.20 17.48
C GLY A 393 7.83 21.95 18.77
N TRP A 394 7.65 23.27 18.79
CA TRP A 394 7.88 24.09 19.99
C TRP A 394 6.81 23.86 21.05
N PHE A 395 5.53 23.77 20.67
CA PHE A 395 4.42 23.50 21.59
C PHE A 395 4.40 22.05 22.07
N SER A 396 4.67 21.07 21.19
CA SER A 396 4.74 19.65 21.55
C SER A 396 5.86 19.35 22.56
N ARG A 397 6.99 20.08 22.49
CA ARG A 397 8.06 19.98 23.50
C ARG A 397 7.64 20.49 24.90
N ARG A 398 6.55 21.26 25.01
CA ARG A 398 6.05 21.72 26.33
C ARG A 398 5.18 20.68 27.03
N GLU A 399 4.60 19.70 26.33
CA GLU A 399 3.71 18.70 26.94
C GLU A 399 4.46 17.52 27.60
N GLU A 400 5.74 17.27 27.31
CA GLU A 400 6.46 16.12 27.88
C GLU A 400 7.11 16.33 29.25
N VAL A 401 6.97 17.50 29.88
CA VAL A 401 7.57 17.73 31.22
C VAL A 401 6.66 18.56 32.14
N GLU A 402 5.40 18.16 32.30
CA GLU A 402 4.84 18.15 33.65
C GLU A 402 5.37 16.90 34.36
N VAL A 403 6.66 16.92 34.70
CA VAL A 403 7.13 16.10 35.82
C VAL A 403 6.38 16.68 37.01
N VAL A 404 5.25 16.04 37.34
CA VAL A 404 4.58 16.19 38.63
C VAL A 404 5.69 16.34 39.65
N GLU A 405 5.83 17.54 40.22
CA GLU A 405 6.80 17.81 41.26
C GLU A 405 6.36 16.97 42.46
N LEU A 406 6.72 15.68 42.45
CA LEU A 406 6.50 14.76 43.54
C LEU A 406 7.13 15.42 44.75
N THR A 407 6.29 15.81 45.70
CA THR A 407 6.68 16.40 46.97
C THR A 407 7.76 15.53 47.60
N ASN A 408 8.71 16.14 48.32
CA ASN A 408 9.86 15.40 48.88
C ASN A 408 9.42 14.15 49.69
N GLU A 409 8.22 14.17 50.27
CA GLU A 409 7.58 13.05 50.96
C GLU A 409 7.26 11.85 50.05
N GLU A 410 6.76 12.06 48.83
CA GLU A 410 6.42 10.98 47.89
C GLU A 410 7.69 10.34 47.31
N LYS A 411 8.74 11.13 47.06
CA LYS A 411 10.06 10.62 46.66
C LYS A 411 10.67 9.75 47.76
N GLU A 412 10.52 10.14 49.03
CA GLU A 412 10.96 9.32 50.16
C GLU A 412 10.12 8.06 50.34
N ALA A 413 8.81 8.13 50.17
CA ALA A 413 7.93 6.97 50.21
C ALA A 413 8.29 5.94 49.13
N ILE A 414 8.55 6.38 47.89
CA ILE A 414 8.99 5.52 46.79
C ILE A 414 10.37 4.91 47.08
N LYS A 415 11.30 5.68 47.68
CA LYS A 415 12.63 5.19 48.07
C LYS A 415 12.55 4.15 49.18
N LYS A 416 11.68 4.35 50.18
CA LYS A 416 11.37 3.36 51.24
C LYS A 416 10.75 2.09 50.66
N ARG A 417 9.75 2.21 49.76
CA ARG A 417 9.11 1.07 49.07
C ARG A 417 10.12 0.27 48.23
N ARG A 418 11.01 0.94 47.51
CA ARG A 418 12.10 0.29 46.75
C ARG A 418 13.10 -0.41 47.65
N ALA A 419 13.45 0.17 48.81
CA ALA A 419 14.34 -0.45 49.78
C ALA A 419 13.71 -1.71 50.41
N GLU A 420 12.43 -1.67 50.75
CA GLU A 420 11.67 -2.83 51.24
C GLU A 420 11.56 -3.94 50.21
N LEU A 421 11.26 -3.60 48.95
CA LEU A 421 11.22 -4.58 47.86
C LEU A 421 12.59 -5.25 47.64
N ARG A 422 13.68 -4.49 47.75
CA ARG A 422 15.04 -5.04 47.70
C ARG A 422 15.32 -5.98 48.89
N LYS A 423 14.86 -5.64 50.11
CA LYS A 423 14.96 -6.53 51.28
C LYS A 423 14.16 -7.81 51.07
N LYS A 424 12.90 -7.73 50.62
CA LYS A 424 12.05 -8.90 50.31
C LYS A 424 12.67 -9.79 49.23
N LYS A 425 13.24 -9.21 48.16
CA LYS A 425 13.97 -9.97 47.13
C LYS A 425 15.19 -10.70 47.70
N LYS A 426 15.99 -10.05 48.57
CA LYS A 426 17.14 -10.70 49.22
C LYS A 426 16.70 -11.87 50.13
N VAL A 427 15.63 -11.71 50.89
CA VAL A 427 15.06 -12.78 51.74
C VAL A 427 14.57 -13.96 50.88
N ALA A 428 13.85 -13.70 49.78
CA ALA A 428 13.38 -14.73 48.87
C ALA A 428 14.53 -15.51 48.19
N VAL A 429 15.62 -14.82 47.81
CA VAL A 429 16.81 -15.45 47.24
C VAL A 429 17.53 -16.32 48.28
N ASN A 430 17.65 -15.85 49.53
CA ASN A 430 18.25 -16.63 50.61
C ASN A 430 17.40 -17.87 50.96
N ALA A 431 16.08 -17.75 50.97
CA ALA A 431 15.17 -18.89 51.15
C ALA A 431 15.29 -19.92 50.02
N ARG A 432 15.44 -19.47 48.75
CA ARG A 432 15.71 -20.35 47.61
C ARG A 432 17.06 -21.07 47.73
N ARG A 433 18.11 -20.39 48.19
CA ARG A 433 19.43 -21.00 48.44
C ARG A 433 19.39 -22.02 49.58
N ALA A 434 18.65 -21.75 50.65
CA ALA A 434 18.46 -22.70 51.75
C ALA A 434 17.71 -23.96 51.30
N ARG A 435 16.63 -23.82 50.52
CA ARG A 435 15.89 -24.96 49.93
C ARG A 435 16.76 -25.81 49.00
N LYS A 436 17.63 -25.19 48.19
CA LYS A 436 18.60 -25.92 47.34
C LYS A 436 19.63 -26.69 48.16
N LYS A 437 20.15 -26.11 49.26
CA LYS A 437 21.08 -26.81 50.18
C LYS A 437 20.39 -27.97 50.91
N ALA A 438 19.14 -27.82 51.31
CA ALA A 438 18.35 -28.90 51.92
C ALA A 438 18.09 -30.05 50.94
N LYS A 439 17.76 -29.76 49.67
CA LYS A 439 17.62 -30.79 48.62
C LYS A 439 18.94 -31.54 48.35
N LYS A 440 20.08 -30.84 48.32
CA LYS A 440 21.40 -31.49 48.17
C LYS A 440 21.77 -32.37 49.37
N LYS A 441 21.42 -31.97 50.60
CA LYS A 441 21.63 -32.81 51.80
C LYS A 441 20.74 -34.05 51.83
N ARG A 442 19.51 -33.99 51.30
CA ARG A 442 18.63 -35.16 51.15
C ARG A 442 19.17 -36.17 50.13
N LYS A 443 19.61 -35.71 48.96
CA LYS A 443 20.20 -36.58 47.92
C LYS A 443 21.52 -37.26 48.32
N ALA A 444 22.23 -36.74 49.32
CA ALA A 444 23.49 -37.33 49.80
C ALA A 444 23.28 -38.34 50.96
N LYS A 445 22.04 -38.47 51.47
CA LYS A 445 21.70 -39.32 52.63
C LYS A 445 20.68 -40.42 52.30
N GLU A 446 20.19 -40.48 51.06
CA GLU A 446 19.51 -41.67 50.53
C GLU A 446 20.59 -42.69 50.18
N GLU A 447 20.81 -43.63 51.09
CA GLU A 447 21.47 -44.90 50.78
C GLU A 447 20.82 -45.48 49.53
N ARG A 448 21.65 -45.85 48.55
CA ARG A 448 21.22 -46.54 47.34
C ARG A 448 20.48 -47.81 47.76
N ASP A 449 19.17 -47.78 47.58
CA ASP A 449 18.26 -48.88 47.85
C ASP A 449 18.65 -50.08 46.99
N GLU A 450 18.63 -51.28 47.57
CA GLU A 450 19.09 -52.52 46.93
C GLU A 450 18.28 -52.85 45.66
N TRP A 451 17.10 -52.25 45.52
CA TRP A 451 16.21 -52.33 44.37
C TRP A 451 16.74 -51.58 43.13
N ASP A 452 17.46 -50.46 43.30
CA ASP A 452 18.06 -49.72 42.17
C ASP A 452 19.25 -50.50 41.57
N LYS A 453 19.94 -51.30 42.40
CA LYS A 453 21.03 -52.18 41.97
C LYS A 453 20.52 -53.39 41.18
N ALA A 454 19.37 -53.94 41.58
CA ALA A 454 18.70 -55.03 40.85
C ALA A 454 18.12 -54.58 39.48
N LEU A 455 17.71 -53.32 39.36
CA LEU A 455 17.28 -52.72 38.10
C LEU A 455 18.45 -52.42 37.15
N GLU A 456 19.61 -51.99 37.66
CA GLU A 456 20.80 -51.78 36.82
C GLU A 456 21.38 -53.09 36.26
N ASP A 457 21.29 -54.20 36.99
CA ASP A 457 21.75 -55.52 36.54
C ASP A 457 20.81 -56.19 35.52
N THR A 458 19.52 -55.84 35.52
CA THR A 458 18.53 -56.37 34.55
C THR A 458 18.55 -55.65 33.21
N TYR A 459 18.98 -54.38 33.16
CA TYR A 459 19.06 -53.59 31.92
C TYR A 459 20.46 -53.55 31.27
N LYS A 460 21.45 -54.25 31.83
CA LYS A 460 22.83 -54.31 31.30
C LYS A 460 23.17 -55.57 30.49
N ARG A 461 22.17 -56.24 29.88
CA ARG A 461 22.41 -57.23 28.83
C ARG A 461 21.90 -56.77 27.49
#